data_AF-A0A1X1QHJ2-F1
#
_entry.id   AF-A0A1X1QHJ2-F1
#
_cell.length_a   1.000
_cell.length_b   1.000
_cell.length_c   1.000
_cell.angle_alpha   90.00
_cell.angle_beta   90.00
_cell.angle_gamma   90.00
#
_symmetry.space_group_name_H-M   'P 1'
#
loop_
_entity.id
_entity.type
_entity.pdbx_description
1 polymer ?
#
loop_
_entity_poly.entity_id
_entity_poly.type
_entity_poly.pdbx_seq_one_letter_code
_entity_poly.pdbx_strand_id
1 'polypeptide(L)'
;MEMKINVVLLKKLRTEKAWSQDQLADISGLSLRTIQRIEKSGNASLESKKAIASAFEIKAIELDVNENSSALADDETDNFYFRVEDGTKLSEVIGGAYAYRMNHDSPKSEEEADLLAGAIQSMHDWGEIWSDIEAGDRVKASFDLTQLIEELKTEGFWVFGLRTNEEYPGIKGDKWPIANIFVMRSDNPKIIKLDLANTG
;
A
#
# COMPACT_ATOMS: atom_id res chain seq x y z
N MET A 1 29.27 19.68 -5.25
CA MET A 1 28.86 18.39 -4.66
C MET A 1 27.63 17.92 -5.43
N GLU A 2 27.69 16.75 -6.06
CA GLU A 2 26.51 16.19 -6.75
C GLU A 2 25.55 15.62 -5.70
N MET A 3 24.26 15.92 -5.85
CA MET A 3 23.19 15.42 -5.01
C MET A 3 22.33 14.43 -5.78
N LYS A 4 21.84 13.42 -5.09
CA LYS A 4 20.91 12.45 -5.67
C LYS A 4 19.48 12.92 -5.43
N ILE A 5 18.70 13.03 -6.50
CA ILE A 5 17.30 13.46 -6.51
C ILE A 5 16.38 12.26 -6.70
N ASN A 6 15.21 12.29 -6.08
CA ASN A 6 14.12 11.36 -6.32
C ASN A 6 13.53 11.55 -7.73
N VAL A 7 14.00 10.75 -8.68
CA VAL A 7 13.57 10.77 -10.09
C VAL A 7 12.09 10.41 -10.26
N VAL A 8 11.57 9.51 -9.42
CA VAL A 8 10.17 9.06 -9.49
C VAL A 8 9.25 10.22 -9.13
N LEU A 9 9.53 10.89 -8.01
CA LEU A 9 8.79 12.07 -7.57
C LEU A 9 8.86 13.19 -8.63
N LEU A 10 10.04 13.45 -9.19
CA LEU A 10 10.21 14.47 -10.23
C LEU A 10 9.31 14.22 -11.45
N LYS A 11 9.24 12.97 -11.93
CA LYS A 11 8.38 12.59 -13.06
C LYS A 11 6.89 12.67 -12.70
N LYS A 12 6.53 12.30 -11.46
CA LYS A 12 5.16 12.41 -10.93
C LYS A 12 4.69 13.86 -10.94
N LEU A 13 5.44 14.77 -10.30
CA LEU A 13 5.13 16.21 -10.27
C LEU A 13 5.01 16.81 -11.67
N ARG A 14 5.90 16.41 -12.59
CA ARG A 14 5.85 16.83 -13.99
C ARG A 14 4.56 16.37 -14.68
N THR A 15 4.11 15.14 -14.40
CA THR A 15 2.89 14.56 -14.98
C THR A 15 1.63 15.20 -14.40
N GLU A 16 1.58 15.46 -13.09
CA GLU A 16 0.47 16.15 -12.42
C GLU A 16 0.25 17.57 -12.96
N LYS A 17 1.34 18.27 -13.32
CA LYS A 17 1.29 19.58 -13.97
C LYS A 17 1.13 19.51 -15.50
N ALA A 18 1.06 18.31 -16.08
CA ALA A 18 1.02 18.05 -17.52
C ALA A 18 2.18 18.72 -18.30
N TRP A 19 3.37 18.79 -17.71
CA TRP A 19 4.54 19.40 -18.33
C TRP A 19 5.36 18.39 -19.14
N SER A 20 5.86 18.81 -20.30
CA SER A 20 6.94 18.12 -21.00
C SER A 20 8.30 18.40 -20.33
N GLN A 21 9.33 17.64 -20.69
CA GLN A 21 10.70 17.92 -20.22
C GLN A 21 11.19 19.30 -20.68
N ASP A 22 10.78 19.75 -21.87
CA ASP A 22 11.06 21.11 -22.38
C ASP A 22 10.37 22.18 -21.53
N GLN A 23 9.09 21.99 -21.21
CA GLN A 23 8.37 22.95 -20.35
C GLN A 23 8.98 23.04 -18.95
N LEU A 24 9.41 21.92 -18.36
CA LEU A 24 10.12 21.96 -17.09
C LEU A 24 11.46 22.67 -17.21
N ALA A 25 12.19 22.50 -18.32
CA ALA A 25 13.44 23.19 -18.59
C ALA A 25 13.22 24.71 -18.62
N ASP A 26 12.21 25.17 -19.36
CA ASP A 26 11.85 26.58 -19.47
C ASP A 26 11.46 27.19 -18.11
N ILE A 27 10.59 26.53 -17.35
CA ILE A 27 10.09 27.04 -16.07
C ILE A 27 11.19 27.05 -15.00
N SER A 28 12.04 26.02 -14.97
CA SER A 28 13.15 25.94 -14.00
C SER A 28 14.37 26.77 -14.42
N GLY A 29 14.40 27.33 -15.62
CA GLY A 29 15.57 28.02 -16.17
C GLY A 29 16.77 27.11 -16.40
N LEU A 30 16.54 25.81 -16.59
CA LEU A 30 17.57 24.81 -16.88
C LEU A 30 17.53 24.42 -18.37
N SER A 31 18.62 23.83 -18.88
CA SER A 31 18.58 23.28 -20.24
C SER A 31 17.78 21.97 -20.30
N LEU A 32 17.13 21.68 -21.43
CA LEU A 32 16.48 20.38 -21.68
C LEU A 32 17.44 19.22 -21.40
N ARG A 33 18.69 19.33 -21.82
CA ARG A 33 19.73 18.30 -21.59
C ARG A 33 19.99 18.07 -20.10
N THR A 34 19.90 19.13 -19.28
CA THR A 34 20.04 19.03 -17.82
C THR A 34 18.86 18.27 -17.23
N ILE A 35 17.63 18.61 -17.61
CA ILE A 35 16.41 17.91 -17.16
C ILE A 35 16.45 16.43 -17.57
N GLN A 36 16.74 16.14 -18.83
CA GLN A 36 16.87 14.77 -19.34
C GLN A 36 17.93 13.97 -18.59
N ARG A 37 19.09 14.57 -18.33
CA ARG A 37 20.16 13.91 -17.57
C ARG A 37 19.71 13.63 -16.14
N ILE A 38 19.07 14.59 -15.46
CA ILE A 38 18.58 14.42 -14.09
C ILE A 38 17.48 13.34 -14.03
N GLU A 39 16.50 13.36 -14.93
CA GLU A 39 15.45 12.32 -14.99
C GLU A 39 15.99 10.92 -15.38
N LYS A 40 17.20 10.85 -15.94
CA LYS A 40 17.85 9.58 -16.30
C LYS A 40 18.77 9.04 -15.19
N SER A 41 19.60 9.90 -14.59
CA SER A 41 20.63 9.48 -13.63
C SER A 41 20.32 9.81 -12.18
N GLY A 42 19.38 10.73 -11.92
CA GLY A 42 19.10 11.28 -10.60
C GLY A 42 20.17 12.23 -10.05
N ASN A 43 21.24 12.51 -10.80
CA ASN A 43 22.34 13.35 -10.31
C ASN A 43 22.14 14.82 -10.71
N ALA A 44 22.08 15.70 -9.72
CA ALA A 44 21.91 17.15 -9.91
C ALA A 44 22.91 17.96 -9.07
N SER A 45 23.22 19.18 -9.52
CA SER A 45 23.88 20.16 -8.64
C SER A 45 22.86 20.70 -7.63
N LEU A 46 23.34 21.32 -6.55
CA LEU A 46 22.48 21.97 -5.56
C LEU A 46 21.63 23.08 -6.20
N GLU A 47 22.20 23.82 -7.15
CA GLU A 47 21.54 24.89 -7.90
C GLU A 47 20.44 24.32 -8.79
N SER A 48 20.73 23.23 -9.52
CA SER A 48 19.74 22.56 -10.36
C SER A 48 18.58 22.01 -9.52
N LYS A 49 18.89 21.44 -8.35
CA LYS A 49 17.88 20.96 -7.41
C LYS A 49 16.98 22.08 -6.88
N LYS A 50 17.58 23.21 -6.49
CA LYS A 50 16.83 24.40 -6.04
C LYS A 50 15.96 24.98 -7.14
N ALA A 51 16.47 25.04 -8.37
CA ALA A 51 15.74 25.53 -9.53
C ALA A 51 14.50 24.66 -9.83
N ILE A 52 14.67 23.34 -9.82
CA ILE A 52 13.55 22.39 -10.00
C ILE A 52 12.55 22.50 -8.85
N ALA A 53 13.02 22.57 -7.59
CA ALA A 53 12.14 22.72 -6.44
C ALA A 53 11.30 24.01 -6.51
N SER A 54 11.93 25.12 -6.94
CA SER A 54 11.25 26.40 -7.15
C SER A 54 10.21 26.33 -8.26
N ALA A 55 10.47 25.61 -9.36
CA ALA A 55 9.52 25.45 -10.45
C ALA A 55 8.24 24.72 -10.01
N PHE A 56 8.36 23.79 -9.05
CA PHE A 56 7.23 23.05 -8.48
C PHE A 56 6.67 23.66 -7.19
N GLU A 57 7.23 24.77 -6.71
CA GLU A 57 6.82 25.44 -5.46
C GLU A 57 6.94 24.55 -4.20
N ILE A 58 7.96 23.69 -4.16
CA ILE A 58 8.26 22.78 -3.03
C ILE A 58 9.60 23.11 -2.38
N LYS A 59 9.87 22.57 -1.18
CA LYS A 59 11.21 22.70 -0.57
C LYS A 59 12.20 21.79 -1.28
N ALA A 60 13.43 22.25 -1.46
CA ALA A 60 14.47 21.44 -2.10
C ALA A 60 14.68 20.08 -1.40
N ILE A 61 14.54 20.00 -0.08
CA ILE A 61 14.69 18.73 0.67
C ILE A 61 13.66 17.66 0.29
N GLU A 62 12.50 18.06 -0.23
CA GLU A 62 11.45 17.13 -0.67
C GLU A 62 11.85 16.37 -1.94
N LEU A 63 12.83 16.89 -2.70
CA LEU A 63 13.42 16.22 -3.86
C LEU A 63 14.56 15.25 -3.51
N ASP A 64 14.98 15.16 -2.24
CA ASP A 64 16.01 14.18 -1.87
C ASP A 64 15.51 12.75 -2.05
N VAL A 65 16.46 11.84 -2.34
CA VAL A 65 16.19 10.41 -2.23
C VAL A 65 16.04 10.09 -0.74
N ASN A 66 14.81 10.13 -0.25
CA ASN A 66 14.49 9.58 1.06
C ASN A 66 14.55 8.05 0.94
N GLU A 67 15.64 7.44 1.41
CA GLU A 67 15.70 5.99 1.64
C GLU A 67 14.71 5.53 2.73
N ASN A 68 14.09 6.50 3.44
CA ASN A 68 13.04 6.29 4.44
C ASN A 68 11.63 6.56 3.90
N SER A 69 11.34 6.25 2.64
CA SER A 69 9.98 6.33 2.10
C SER A 69 9.05 5.18 2.54
N SER A 70 9.27 4.58 3.72
CA SER A 70 8.57 3.37 4.16
C SER A 70 7.84 3.48 5.51
N ALA A 71 7.79 4.66 6.14
CA ALA A 71 7.07 4.80 7.41
C ALA A 71 5.65 5.38 7.26
N LEU A 72 5.37 6.14 6.21
CA LEU A 72 4.07 6.82 5.99
C LEU A 72 3.67 6.93 4.51
N ALA A 73 4.45 6.38 3.59
CA ALA A 73 3.91 6.17 2.25
C ALA A 73 2.95 4.99 2.39
N ASP A 74 1.65 5.25 2.16
CA ASP A 74 0.76 4.21 1.66
C ASP A 74 1.60 3.47 0.60
N ASP A 75 1.84 2.18 0.84
CA ASP A 75 2.39 1.28 -0.15
C ASP A 75 1.32 1.16 -1.24
N GLU A 76 1.13 2.22 -2.02
CA GLU A 76 0.46 2.24 -3.32
C GLU A 76 1.35 1.45 -4.29
N THR A 77 1.66 0.22 -3.95
CA THR A 77 1.57 -0.81 -4.97
C THR A 77 0.14 -0.74 -5.47
N ASP A 78 -0.04 -0.67 -6.80
CA ASP A 78 -1.34 -0.69 -7.50
C ASP A 78 -2.04 -2.06 -7.29
N ASN A 79 -2.22 -2.45 -6.04
CA ASN A 79 -2.78 -3.72 -5.62
C ASN A 79 -4.26 -3.48 -5.37
N PHE A 80 -5.09 -4.18 -6.14
CA PHE A 80 -6.51 -4.23 -5.91
C PHE A 80 -6.79 -5.29 -4.86
N TYR A 81 -7.33 -4.86 -3.73
CA TYR A 81 -7.77 -5.75 -2.66
C TYR A 81 -9.21 -6.16 -2.91
N PHE A 82 -9.51 -7.44 -2.66
CA PHE A 82 -10.84 -7.98 -2.89
C PHE A 82 -11.61 -8.05 -1.59
N ARG A 83 -12.92 -7.78 -1.69
CA ARG A 83 -13.87 -7.92 -0.59
C ARG A 83 -13.85 -9.36 -0.08
N VAL A 84 -13.61 -9.53 1.22
CA VAL A 84 -13.73 -10.84 1.90
C VAL A 84 -15.04 -10.85 2.68
N GLU A 85 -15.93 -11.77 2.33
CA GLU A 85 -17.29 -11.82 2.87
C GLU A 85 -17.52 -12.95 3.87
N ASP A 86 -16.61 -13.93 3.89
CA ASP A 86 -16.74 -15.13 4.71
C ASP A 86 -15.35 -15.64 5.11
N GLY A 87 -15.32 -16.45 6.16
CA GLY A 87 -14.09 -16.96 6.74
C GLY A 87 -13.42 -18.05 5.90
N THR A 88 -14.12 -18.66 4.93
CA THR A 88 -13.49 -19.56 3.96
C THR A 88 -12.57 -18.76 3.04
N LYS A 89 -13.06 -17.69 2.42
CA LYS A 89 -12.24 -16.76 1.62
C LYS A 89 -11.12 -16.14 2.45
N LEU A 90 -11.40 -15.76 3.70
CA LEU A 90 -10.36 -15.21 4.57
C LEU A 90 -9.26 -16.24 4.83
N SER A 91 -9.62 -17.49 5.09
CA SER A 91 -8.66 -18.58 5.31
C SER A 91 -7.76 -18.86 4.11
N GLU A 92 -8.24 -18.65 2.88
CA GLU A 92 -7.42 -18.75 1.67
C GLU A 92 -6.36 -17.63 1.61
N VAL A 93 -6.68 -16.45 2.16
CA VAL A 93 -5.75 -15.31 2.21
C VAL A 93 -4.72 -15.50 3.32
N ILE A 94 -5.11 -15.92 4.52
CA ILE A 94 -4.21 -16.00 5.68
C ILE A 94 -3.50 -17.34 5.80
N GLY A 95 -4.14 -18.43 5.39
CA GLY A 95 -3.65 -19.78 5.63
C GLY A 95 -2.34 -20.08 4.91
N GLY A 96 -1.33 -20.51 5.66
CA GLY A 96 0.01 -20.81 5.13
C GLY A 96 0.76 -19.59 4.58
N ALA A 97 0.36 -18.37 4.97
CA ALA A 97 1.17 -17.18 4.73
C ALA A 97 2.40 -17.20 5.62
N TYR A 98 3.48 -16.60 5.15
CA TYR A 98 4.75 -16.51 5.89
C TYR A 98 4.91 -15.16 6.58
N ALA A 99 4.10 -14.18 6.18
CA ALA A 99 4.06 -12.87 6.79
C ALA A 99 2.65 -12.28 6.62
N TYR A 100 2.30 -11.39 7.54
CA TYR A 100 1.01 -10.72 7.58
C TYR A 100 1.23 -9.22 7.57
N ARG A 101 0.61 -8.54 6.60
CA ARG A 101 0.43 -7.09 6.63
C ARG A 101 -1.02 -6.82 6.94
N MET A 102 -1.29 -6.38 8.16
CA MET A 102 -2.64 -6.10 8.62
C MET A 102 -2.77 -4.62 8.91
N ASN A 103 -3.71 -3.99 8.23
CA ASN A 103 -3.99 -2.56 8.31
C ASN A 103 -5.46 -2.35 8.65
N HIS A 104 -5.76 -1.21 9.26
CA HIS A 104 -7.12 -0.83 9.57
C HIS A 104 -7.31 0.69 9.48
N ASP A 105 -8.55 1.13 9.27
CA ASP A 105 -8.90 2.54 9.46
C ASP A 105 -8.78 2.93 10.94
N SER A 106 -8.47 4.20 11.22
CA SER A 106 -8.37 4.67 12.60
C SER A 106 -9.69 4.45 13.36
N PRO A 107 -9.66 3.78 14.53
CA PRO A 107 -10.85 3.66 15.37
C PRO A 107 -11.29 5.05 15.87
N LYS A 108 -12.61 5.23 16.02
CA LYS A 108 -13.25 6.46 16.51
C LYS A 108 -13.69 6.36 17.98
N SER A 109 -13.65 5.16 18.57
CA SER A 109 -13.92 4.92 19.99
C SER A 109 -13.04 3.80 20.55
N GLU A 110 -13.06 3.62 21.87
CA GLU A 110 -12.34 2.54 22.56
C GLU A 110 -12.93 1.18 22.18
N GLU A 111 -14.26 1.08 22.07
CA GLU A 111 -14.95 -0.14 21.66
C GLU A 111 -14.55 -0.58 20.25
N GLU A 112 -14.42 0.37 19.31
CA GLU A 112 -13.92 0.05 17.97
C GLU A 112 -12.44 -0.36 17.99
N ALA A 113 -11.63 0.27 18.84
CA ALA A 113 -10.22 -0.08 18.97
C ALA A 113 -10.05 -1.52 19.49
N ASP A 114 -10.83 -1.91 20.50
CA ASP A 114 -10.85 -3.26 21.06
C ASP A 114 -11.34 -4.28 20.03
N LEU A 115 -12.40 -3.97 19.28
CA LEU A 115 -12.92 -4.83 18.23
C LEU A 115 -11.88 -5.06 17.13
N LEU A 116 -11.27 -3.98 16.61
CA LEU A 116 -10.25 -4.08 15.56
C LEU A 116 -9.02 -4.84 16.05
N ALA A 117 -8.57 -4.57 17.28
CA ALA A 117 -7.43 -5.27 17.87
C ALA A 117 -7.71 -6.77 18.03
N GLY A 118 -8.88 -7.14 18.56
CA GLY A 118 -9.30 -8.53 18.72
C GLY A 118 -9.43 -9.25 17.38
N ALA A 119 -9.97 -8.58 16.37
CA ALA A 119 -10.11 -9.12 15.03
C ALA A 119 -8.75 -9.39 14.36
N ILE A 120 -7.86 -8.40 14.39
CA ILE A 120 -6.50 -8.50 13.83
C ILE A 120 -5.73 -9.63 14.52
N GLN A 121 -5.77 -9.68 15.86
CA GLN A 121 -5.12 -10.74 16.63
C GLN A 121 -5.65 -12.12 16.26
N SER A 122 -6.98 -12.27 16.16
CA SER A 122 -7.61 -13.54 15.80
C SER A 122 -7.25 -14.00 14.39
N MET A 123 -7.23 -13.09 13.41
CA MET A 123 -6.79 -13.41 12.04
C MET A 123 -5.32 -13.84 12.00
N HIS A 124 -4.46 -13.18 12.77
CA HIS A 124 -3.05 -13.51 12.86
C HIS A 124 -2.85 -14.91 13.48
N ASP A 125 -3.48 -15.16 14.63
CA ASP A 125 -3.35 -16.42 15.35
C ASP A 125 -3.83 -17.61 14.52
N TRP A 126 -4.98 -17.49 13.86
CA TRP A 126 -5.46 -18.52 12.95
C TRP A 126 -4.54 -18.75 11.74
N GLY A 127 -3.95 -17.68 11.20
CA GLY A 127 -2.99 -17.77 10.11
C GLY A 127 -1.74 -18.56 10.50
N GLU A 128 -1.14 -18.21 11.64
CA GLU A 128 0.09 -18.83 12.16
C GLU A 128 -0.06 -20.33 12.36
N ILE A 129 -1.17 -20.76 12.98
CA ILE A 129 -1.39 -22.18 13.28
C ILE A 129 -2.02 -22.97 12.13
N TRP A 130 -2.37 -22.31 11.02
CA TRP A 130 -3.15 -22.93 9.94
C TRP A 130 -2.53 -24.22 9.40
N SER A 131 -1.19 -24.23 9.29
CA SER A 131 -0.42 -25.37 8.80
C SER A 131 -0.36 -26.53 9.79
N ASP A 132 -0.57 -26.25 11.08
CA ASP A 132 -0.44 -27.20 12.18
C ASP A 132 -1.76 -27.88 12.56
N ILE A 133 -2.89 -27.34 12.09
CA ILE A 133 -4.22 -27.89 12.38
C ILE A 133 -4.75 -28.82 11.27
N GLU A 134 -5.57 -29.79 11.67
CA GLU A 134 -6.17 -30.77 10.76
C GLU A 134 -7.27 -30.17 9.86
N ALA A 135 -7.59 -30.86 8.77
CA ALA A 135 -8.60 -30.40 7.81
C ALA A 135 -9.98 -30.15 8.45
N GLY A 136 -10.39 -30.96 9.44
CA GLY A 136 -11.65 -30.75 10.16
C GLY A 136 -11.65 -29.50 11.04
N ASP A 137 -10.53 -29.18 11.69
CA ASP A 137 -10.42 -27.97 12.51
C ASP A 137 -10.29 -26.71 11.67
N ARG A 138 -9.73 -26.81 10.46
CA ARG A 138 -9.76 -25.71 9.47
C ARG A 138 -11.18 -25.28 9.12
N VAL A 139 -12.14 -26.23 9.06
CA VAL A 139 -13.55 -25.89 8.82
C VAL A 139 -14.11 -25.07 9.98
N LYS A 140 -13.80 -25.44 11.23
CA LYS A 140 -14.23 -24.68 12.42
C LYS A 140 -13.56 -23.30 12.45
N ALA A 141 -12.26 -23.23 12.17
CA ALA A 141 -11.54 -21.97 12.07
C ALA A 141 -12.16 -21.04 11.01
N SER A 142 -12.51 -21.56 9.82
CA SER A 142 -13.25 -20.77 8.81
C SER A 142 -14.62 -20.31 9.31
N PHE A 143 -15.33 -21.09 10.13
CA PHE A 143 -16.58 -20.66 10.73
C PHE A 143 -16.37 -19.53 11.74
N ASP A 144 -15.38 -19.64 12.62
CA ASP A 144 -15.04 -18.61 13.62
C ASP A 144 -14.60 -17.30 12.94
N LEU A 145 -13.78 -17.40 11.89
CA LEU A 145 -13.41 -16.25 11.04
C LEU A 145 -14.64 -15.62 10.37
N THR A 146 -15.67 -16.40 10.03
CA THR A 146 -16.93 -15.85 9.48
C THR A 146 -17.68 -15.06 10.54
N GLN A 147 -17.75 -15.56 11.79
CA GLN A 147 -18.39 -14.81 12.88
C GLN A 147 -17.67 -13.48 13.12
N LEU A 148 -16.34 -13.50 13.11
CA LEU A 148 -15.53 -12.29 13.23
C LEU A 148 -15.81 -11.27 12.13
N ILE A 149 -15.96 -11.72 10.88
CA ILE A 149 -16.30 -10.83 9.74
C ILE A 149 -17.69 -10.21 9.94
N GLU A 150 -18.67 -10.98 10.42
CA GLU A 150 -20.03 -10.48 10.68
C GLU A 150 -20.09 -9.50 11.87
N GLU A 151 -19.27 -9.70 12.91
CA GLU A 151 -19.10 -8.75 14.01
C GLU A 151 -18.55 -7.41 13.49
N LEU A 152 -17.43 -7.44 12.75
CA LEU A 152 -16.87 -6.25 12.11
C LEU A 152 -17.90 -5.53 11.23
N LYS A 153 -18.63 -6.28 10.42
CA LYS A 153 -19.67 -5.76 9.52
C LYS A 153 -20.82 -5.10 10.27
N THR A 154 -21.22 -5.63 11.43
CA THR A 154 -22.26 -5.04 12.28
C THR A 154 -21.85 -3.65 12.76
N GLU A 155 -20.57 -3.47 13.07
CA GLU A 155 -19.98 -2.16 13.43
C GLU A 155 -19.57 -1.31 12.20
N GLY A 156 -20.01 -1.69 11.00
CA GLY A 156 -19.77 -0.93 9.78
C GLY A 156 -18.36 -1.07 9.20
N PHE A 157 -17.59 -2.06 9.64
CA PHE A 157 -16.28 -2.41 9.11
C PHE A 157 -16.31 -3.57 8.14
N TRP A 158 -15.34 -3.55 7.25
CA TRP A 158 -15.39 -4.21 5.99
C TRP A 158 -13.99 -4.81 5.74
N VAL A 159 -13.90 -6.14 5.59
CA VAL A 159 -12.62 -6.84 5.39
C VAL A 159 -12.28 -6.94 3.90
N PHE A 160 -11.02 -6.68 3.59
CA PHE A 160 -10.42 -6.83 2.27
C PHE A 160 -9.13 -7.62 2.38
N GLY A 161 -8.85 -8.47 1.40
CA GLY A 161 -7.72 -9.38 1.43
C GLY A 161 -7.05 -9.51 0.06
N LEU A 162 -5.73 -9.70 0.08
CA LEU A 162 -4.92 -10.06 -1.08
C LEU A 162 -3.74 -10.93 -0.64
N ARG A 163 -3.59 -12.07 -1.31
CA ARG A 163 -2.38 -12.90 -1.20
C ARG A 163 -1.38 -12.46 -2.27
N THR A 164 -0.21 -12.01 -1.85
CA THR A 164 0.90 -11.67 -2.76
C THR A 164 2.06 -12.66 -2.59
N ASN A 165 2.94 -12.73 -3.57
CA ASN A 165 4.22 -13.44 -3.47
C ASN A 165 5.34 -12.42 -3.66
N GLU A 166 6.06 -12.11 -2.59
CA GLU A 166 6.99 -10.97 -2.55
C GLU A 166 8.39 -11.39 -2.11
N GLU A 167 9.39 -10.62 -2.55
CA GLU A 167 10.76 -10.75 -2.06
C GLU A 167 10.90 -9.98 -0.74
N TYR A 168 11.57 -10.56 0.25
CA TYR A 168 11.78 -9.88 1.52
C TYR A 168 12.94 -8.86 1.38
N PRO A 169 12.76 -7.58 1.79
CA PRO A 169 13.81 -6.58 1.69
C PRO A 169 15.10 -7.03 2.38
N GLY A 170 16.21 -7.02 1.62
CA GLY A 170 17.53 -7.41 2.12
C GLY A 170 17.83 -8.91 2.09
N ILE A 171 16.88 -9.76 1.69
CA ILE A 171 17.09 -11.19 1.49
C ILE A 171 16.91 -11.51 0.00
N LYS A 172 18.02 -11.81 -0.69
CA LYS A 172 17.95 -12.36 -2.06
C LYS A 172 17.52 -13.82 -1.99
N GLY A 173 16.44 -14.17 -2.68
CA GLY A 173 15.92 -15.53 -2.70
C GLY A 173 14.54 -15.63 -3.31
N ASP A 174 13.86 -16.73 -3.00
CA ASP A 174 12.51 -17.00 -3.47
C ASP A 174 11.50 -15.98 -2.91
N LYS A 175 10.38 -15.84 -3.63
CA LYS A 175 9.24 -15.04 -3.20
C LYS A 175 8.41 -15.81 -2.19
N TRP A 176 8.02 -15.14 -1.13
CA TRP A 176 7.25 -15.73 -0.04
C TRP A 176 5.80 -15.25 -0.10
N PRO A 177 4.85 -16.12 0.21
CA PRO A 177 3.45 -15.73 0.25
C PRO A 177 3.18 -14.82 1.45
N ILE A 178 2.67 -13.62 1.19
CA ILE A 178 2.29 -12.63 2.20
C ILE A 178 0.77 -12.46 2.18
N ALA A 179 0.15 -12.53 3.35
CA ALA A 179 -1.25 -12.19 3.55
C ALA A 179 -1.37 -10.68 3.81
N ASN A 180 -2.03 -9.96 2.90
CA ASN A 180 -2.31 -8.55 3.09
C ASN A 180 -3.80 -8.40 3.40
N ILE A 181 -4.13 -7.82 4.54
CA ILE A 181 -5.50 -7.67 5.04
C ILE A 181 -5.73 -6.21 5.42
N PHE A 182 -6.87 -5.67 5.00
CA PHE A 182 -7.32 -4.35 5.37
C PHE A 182 -8.72 -4.44 5.98
N VAL A 183 -8.87 -3.92 7.20
CA VAL A 183 -10.19 -3.75 7.84
C VAL A 183 -10.56 -2.28 7.75
N MET A 184 -11.44 -1.96 6.79
CA MET A 184 -11.78 -0.58 6.44
C MET A 184 -13.23 -0.30 6.80
N ARG A 185 -13.59 0.96 7.01
CA ARG A 185 -14.99 1.32 7.14
C ARG A 185 -15.70 1.11 5.81
N SER A 186 -16.95 0.66 5.88
CA SER A 186 -17.80 0.41 4.72
C SER A 186 -18.09 1.65 3.86
N ASP A 187 -17.91 2.84 4.43
CA ASP A 187 -18.06 4.15 3.79
C ASP A 187 -16.72 4.78 3.37
N ASN A 188 -15.60 4.06 3.50
CA ASN A 188 -14.29 4.59 3.13
C ASN A 188 -14.24 4.91 1.61
N PRO A 189 -13.86 6.14 1.21
CA PRO A 189 -13.88 6.56 -0.19
C PRO A 189 -12.88 5.82 -1.09
N LYS A 190 -11.89 5.11 -0.52
CA LYS A 190 -10.99 4.23 -1.27
C LYS A 190 -11.71 2.98 -1.81
N ILE A 191 -12.91 2.66 -1.30
CA ILE A 191 -13.68 1.51 -1.72
C ILE A 191 -14.50 1.86 -2.97
N ILE A 192 -14.15 1.21 -4.08
CA ILE A 192 -14.88 1.34 -5.34
C ILE A 192 -15.84 0.14 -5.48
N LYS A 193 -17.15 0.42 -5.58
CA LYS A 193 -18.16 -0.60 -5.85
C LYS A 193 -18.31 -0.78 -7.36
N LEU A 194 -17.95 -1.96 -7.85
CA LEU A 194 -18.12 -2.33 -9.25
C LEU A 194 -19.48 -2.98 -9.44
N ASP A 195 -20.36 -2.32 -10.19
CA ASP A 195 -21.61 -2.92 -10.64
C ASP A 195 -21.38 -3.66 -11.97
N LEU A 196 -21.14 -4.97 -11.85
CA LEU A 196 -20.88 -5.84 -13.01
C LEU A 196 -22.15 -6.21 -13.78
N ALA A 197 -23.34 -5.75 -13.36
CA ALA A 197 -24.60 -6.09 -14.02
C ALA A 197 -24.86 -5.28 -15.32
N ASN A 198 -24.03 -4.28 -15.64
CA ASN A 198 -24.23 -3.38 -16.78
C ASN A 198 -23.20 -3.50 -17.91
N THR A 199 -22.32 -4.52 -17.89
CA THR A 199 -21.47 -4.83 -19.06
C THR A 199 -22.20 -5.80 -19.98
N GLY A 200 -22.96 -5.23 -20.93
CA GLY A 200 -23.58 -5.96 -22.05
C GLY A 200 -22.61 -6.33 -23.17
#